data_AF-A0A7S2K207-F1
#
_entry.id   AF-A0A7S2K207-F1
#
_cell.length_a   1.000
_cell.length_b   1.000
_cell.length_c   1.000
_cell.angle_alpha   90.00
_cell.angle_beta   90.00
_cell.angle_gamma   90.00
#
_symmetry.space_group_name_H-M   'P 1'
#
loop_
_entity.id
_entity.type
_entity.pdbx_description
1 polymer ?
#
loop_
_entity_poly.entity_id
_entity_poly.type
_entity_poly.pdbx_seq_one_letter_code
_entity_poly.pdbx_strand_id
1 'polypeptide(L)'
;GMPANLKNRAEPLHIAQSRQRQSKHGPFQVGDRVQVKDRNYEQWAHGTVTQAVPLYVAKDGQGEKYRLFAYVEHIDEKGFQVGDRVRVKDSYSDRWAHGTVTQAVPLYVAKDGQGEK
;
A
#
# COMPACT_ATOMS: atom_id res chain seq x y z
N GLY A 1 47.07 12.36 22.50
CA GLY A 1 45.88 12.81 21.76
C GLY A 1 45.66 11.92 20.55
N MET A 2 44.41 11.83 20.09
CA MET A 2 44.05 11.44 18.71
C MET A 2 44.38 12.64 17.76
N PRO A 3 44.27 12.57 16.42
CA PRO A 3 43.75 11.51 15.53
C PRO A 3 44.86 11.01 14.54
N ALA A 4 44.63 10.32 13.41
CA ALA A 4 43.40 9.96 12.66
C ALA A 4 43.56 8.62 11.90
N ASN A 5 42.51 8.19 11.20
CA ASN A 5 42.54 7.12 10.18
C ASN A 5 41.80 7.64 8.93
N LEU A 6 42.51 7.88 7.82
CA LEU A 6 41.95 8.49 6.62
C LEU A 6 41.76 7.45 5.51
N LYS A 7 40.51 7.04 5.29
CA LYS A 7 40.13 6.12 4.22
C LYS A 7 40.01 6.89 2.89
N ASN A 8 40.82 6.52 1.89
CA ASN A 8 40.71 7.13 0.56
C ASN A 8 39.48 6.62 -0.19
N ARG A 9 38.82 7.56 -0.89
CA ARG A 9 37.59 7.35 -1.67
C ARG A 9 37.90 6.71 -3.03
N ALA A 10 36.99 5.85 -3.47
CA ALA A 10 36.64 5.70 -4.89
C ALA A 10 35.11 5.57 -4.96
N GLU A 11 34.46 6.50 -5.66
CA GLU A 11 32.99 6.52 -5.82
C GLU A 11 32.59 5.70 -7.06
N PRO A 12 31.54 4.86 -6.97
CA PRO A 12 30.79 4.42 -8.13
C PRO A 12 29.53 5.29 -8.29
N LEU A 13 29.58 6.14 -9.31
CA LEU A 13 28.48 6.65 -10.14
C LEU A 13 27.07 6.75 -9.53
N HIS A 14 26.58 7.98 -9.43
CA HIS A 14 25.21 8.37 -9.10
C HIS A 14 24.16 7.80 -10.08
N ILE A 15 23.81 6.52 -9.95
CA ILE A 15 22.48 6.06 -10.35
C ILE A 15 21.50 6.64 -9.34
N ALA A 16 20.50 7.36 -9.82
CA ALA A 16 19.46 7.97 -9.00
C ALA A 16 18.58 6.90 -8.34
N GLN A 17 19.09 6.27 -7.27
CA GLN A 17 18.29 5.56 -6.29
C GLN A 17 17.46 6.62 -5.56
N SER A 18 16.30 6.92 -6.16
CA SER A 18 15.25 7.80 -5.64
C SER A 18 14.67 7.23 -4.36
N ARG A 19 15.47 7.33 -3.29
CA ARG A 19 15.18 7.05 -1.88
C ARG A 19 13.99 6.12 -1.69
N GLN A 20 14.16 4.86 -2.11
CA GLN A 20 13.53 3.74 -1.42
C GLN A 20 14.15 3.73 -0.02
N ARG A 21 13.67 4.64 0.85
CA ARG A 21 13.97 4.62 2.27
C ARG A 21 13.61 3.23 2.71
N GLN A 22 14.60 2.48 3.20
CA GLN A 22 14.35 1.21 3.84
C GLN A 22 13.42 1.48 5.02
N SER A 23 12.13 1.26 4.79
CA SER A 23 11.14 1.21 5.85
C SER A 23 11.60 0.16 6.87
N LYS A 24 11.13 0.24 8.11
CA LYS A 24 11.36 -0.82 9.12
C LYS A 24 10.66 -2.15 8.76
N HIS A 25 10.00 -2.18 7.61
CA HIS A 25 9.20 -3.24 7.03
C HIS A 25 9.92 -3.67 5.75
N GLY A 26 9.86 -4.96 5.43
CA GLY A 26 10.67 -5.57 4.36
C GLY A 26 10.21 -5.20 2.94
N PRO A 27 10.35 -6.10 1.95
CA PRO A 27 9.74 -5.87 0.65
C PRO A 27 8.21 -5.82 0.78
N PHE A 28 7.56 -4.95 -0.02
CA PHE A 28 6.10 -4.83 -0.08
C PHE A 28 5.43 -6.21 -0.29
N GLN A 29 4.33 -6.44 0.42
CA GLN A 29 3.53 -7.66 0.39
C GLN A 29 2.11 -7.35 -0.13
N VAL A 30 1.44 -8.34 -0.72
CA VAL A 30 0.04 -8.19 -1.15
C VAL A 30 -0.85 -7.98 0.09
N GLY A 31 -1.64 -6.91 0.08
CA GLY A 31 -2.42 -6.45 1.23
C GLY A 31 -1.82 -5.28 1.99
N ASP A 32 -0.54 -4.93 1.75
CA ASP A 32 0.08 -3.77 2.37
C ASP A 32 -0.63 -2.48 1.97
N ARG A 33 -0.82 -1.59 2.95
CA ARG A 33 -1.29 -0.23 2.71
C ARG A 33 -0.09 0.66 2.42
N VAL A 34 -0.26 1.49 1.40
CA VAL A 34 0.79 2.34 0.85
C VAL A 34 0.23 3.70 0.43
N GLN A 35 1.10 4.69 0.38
CA GLN A 35 0.85 5.93 -0.34
C GLN A 35 1.57 5.90 -1.69
N VAL A 36 0.88 6.36 -2.74
CA VAL A 36 1.37 6.39 -4.12
C VAL A 36 1.16 7.75 -4.78
N LYS A 37 2.05 8.10 -5.71
CA LYS A 37 1.85 9.20 -6.66
C LYS A 37 2.59 8.96 -7.97
N ASP A 38 2.03 9.47 -9.07
CA ASP A 38 2.63 9.35 -10.40
C ASP A 38 3.74 10.39 -10.62
N ARG A 39 3.55 11.63 -10.16
CA ARG A 39 4.52 12.74 -10.32
C ARG A 39 4.93 13.34 -8.97
N ASN A 40 6.12 13.93 -8.93
CA ASN A 40 6.69 14.49 -7.70
C ASN A 40 5.84 15.61 -7.07
N TYR A 41 5.18 16.42 -7.89
CA TYR A 41 4.29 17.53 -7.48
C TYR A 41 2.84 17.12 -7.20
N GLU A 42 2.45 15.87 -7.45
CA GLU A 42 1.10 15.40 -7.11
C GLU A 42 0.96 15.11 -5.62
N GLN A 43 -0.27 15.23 -5.13
CA GLN A 43 -0.63 14.81 -3.79
C GLN A 43 -0.54 13.28 -3.69
N TRP A 44 -0.04 12.78 -2.56
CA TRP A 44 -0.07 11.36 -2.24
C TRP A 44 -1.51 10.86 -2.16
N ALA A 45 -1.76 9.66 -2.69
CA ALA A 45 -3.02 8.96 -2.56
C ALA A 45 -2.80 7.61 -1.87
N HIS A 46 -3.75 7.18 -1.04
CA HIS A 46 -3.68 5.88 -0.38
C HIS A 46 -4.06 4.77 -1.36
N GLY A 47 -3.55 3.57 -1.11
CA GLY A 47 -3.87 2.38 -1.89
C GLY A 47 -3.40 1.09 -1.20
N THR A 48 -3.75 -0.04 -1.82
CA THR A 48 -3.39 -1.38 -1.35
C THR A 48 -2.55 -2.10 -2.40
N VAL A 49 -1.44 -2.72 -1.99
CA VAL A 49 -0.59 -3.53 -2.87
C VAL A 49 -1.35 -4.78 -3.33
N THR A 50 -1.43 -4.97 -4.65
CA THR A 50 -2.14 -6.08 -5.30
C THR A 50 -1.19 -7.12 -5.88
N GLN A 51 0.04 -6.72 -6.18
CA GLN A 51 1.13 -7.60 -6.58
C GLN A 51 2.45 -6.99 -6.09
N ALA A 52 3.30 -7.80 -5.48
CA ALA A 52 4.58 -7.33 -4.94
C ALA A 52 5.67 -7.13 -6.02
N VAL A 53 5.71 -8.01 -7.03
CA VAL A 53 6.74 -8.00 -8.09
C VAL A 53 6.12 -8.34 -9.45
N PRO A 54 6.19 -7.42 -10.45
CA PRO A 54 6.37 -5.98 -10.28
C PRO A 54 5.28 -5.37 -9.37
N LEU A 55 5.58 -4.22 -8.77
CA LEU A 55 4.74 -3.60 -7.75
C LEU A 55 3.50 -2.94 -8.37
N TYR A 56 2.33 -3.56 -8.18
CA TYR A 56 1.03 -2.99 -8.54
C TYR A 56 0.24 -2.60 -7.30
N VAL A 57 -0.41 -1.43 -7.36
CA VAL A 57 -1.25 -0.89 -6.29
C VAL A 57 -2.63 -0.55 -6.85
N ALA A 58 -3.69 -0.91 -6.10
CA ALA A 58 -5.03 -0.36 -6.31
C ALA A 58 -5.17 0.92 -5.48
N LYS A 59 -5.46 2.05 -6.13
CA LYS A 59 -5.60 3.36 -5.50
C LYS A 59 -7.03 3.57 -4.98
N ASP A 60 -7.16 4.03 -3.74
CA ASP A 60 -8.46 4.24 -3.10
C ASP A 60 -9.32 5.22 -3.91
N GLY A 61 -10.61 4.93 -4.04
CA GLY A 61 -11.59 5.77 -4.74
C GLY A 61 -11.44 5.81 -6.27
N GLN A 62 -10.47 5.12 -6.86
CA GLN A 62 -10.44 4.82 -8.30
C GLN A 62 -10.81 3.35 -8.50
N GLY A 63 -11.73 3.06 -9.42
CA GLY A 63 -12.05 1.68 -9.82
C GLY A 63 -10.83 0.95 -10.38
N GLU A 64 -10.92 -0.39 -10.49
CA GLU A 64 -9.87 -1.45 -10.61
C GLU A 64 -8.73 -1.29 -11.65
N LYS A 65 -8.15 -0.10 -11.76
CA LYS A 65 -7.04 0.23 -12.65
C LYS A 65 -5.74 0.09 -11.87
N TYR A 66 -5.29 -1.15 -11.74
CA TYR A 66 -3.95 -1.48 -11.28
C TYR A 66 -2.91 -0.72 -12.12
N ARG A 67 -2.02 0.03 -11.47
CA ARG A 67 -0.97 0.80 -12.14
C ARG A 67 0.38 0.58 -11.47
N LEU A 68 1.42 0.72 -12.28
CA LEU A 68 2.79 0.94 -11.81
C LEU A 68 2.91 2.42 -11.45
N PHE A 69 3.34 2.72 -10.22
CA PHE A 69 3.52 4.10 -9.75
C PHE A 69 5.01 4.44 -9.65
N ALA A 70 5.38 5.69 -9.95
CA ALA A 70 6.76 6.15 -9.89
C ALA A 70 7.28 6.34 -8.44
N TYR A 71 6.37 6.56 -7.49
CA TYR A 71 6.67 6.73 -6.07
C TYR A 71 5.68 5.94 -5.23
N VAL A 72 6.18 5.09 -4.33
CA VAL A 72 5.40 4.27 -3.38
C VAL A 72 6.10 4.28 -2.02
N GLU A 73 5.36 4.55 -0.94
CA GLU A 73 5.85 4.49 0.44
C GLU A 73 4.89 3.63 1.30
N HIS A 74 5.44 2.84 2.22
CA HIS A 74 4.64 2.18 3.26
C HIS A 74 4.03 3.21 4.22
N ILE A 75 2.85 2.91 4.74
CA ILE A 75 2.24 3.63 5.86
C ILE A 75 1.97 2.66 7.01
N ASP A 76 2.00 3.15 8.26
CA ASP A 76 1.72 2.34 9.47
C ASP A 76 0.23 1.92 9.60
N GLU A 77 -0.59 2.11 8.57
CA GLU A 77 -1.95 1.57 8.51
C GLU A 77 -1.91 0.07 8.15
N LYS A 78 -2.51 -0.78 8.98
CA LYS A 78 -2.64 -2.21 8.66
C LYS A 78 -3.71 -2.40 7.57
N GLY A 79 -3.42 -3.19 6.55
CA GLY A 79 -4.42 -3.64 5.58
C GLY A 79 -5.46 -4.58 6.20
N PHE A 80 -6.62 -4.69 5.57
CA PHE A 80 -7.65 -5.67 5.95
C PHE A 80 -7.13 -7.10 5.78
N GLN A 81 -7.50 -7.98 6.70
CA GLN A 81 -7.20 -9.41 6.67
C GLN A 81 -8.49 -10.22 6.53
N VAL A 82 -8.38 -11.41 5.93
CA VAL A 82 -9.51 -12.36 5.88
C VAL A 82 -9.91 -12.74 7.31
N GLY A 83 -11.21 -12.63 7.61
CA GLY A 83 -11.77 -12.79 8.95
C GLY A 83 -11.97 -11.47 9.72
N ASP A 84 -11.41 -10.34 9.26
CA ASP A 84 -11.64 -9.05 9.92
C ASP A 84 -13.13 -8.68 9.88
N ARG A 85 -13.63 -8.19 11.03
CA ARG A 85 -14.99 -7.69 11.19
C ARG A 85 -15.02 -6.20 10.86
N VAL A 86 -15.79 -5.85 9.83
CA VAL A 86 -15.79 -4.52 9.23
C VAL A 86 -17.22 -3.98 9.10
N ARG A 87 -17.33 -2.68 8.80
CA ARG A 87 -18.56 -2.07 8.32
C ARG A 87 -18.38 -1.67 6.86
N VAL A 88 -19.37 -1.97 6.03
CA VAL A 88 -19.38 -1.71 4.59
C VAL A 88 -20.69 -1.03 4.20
N LYS A 89 -20.64 -0.15 3.20
CA LYS A 89 -21.80 0.41 2.51
C LYS A 89 -21.43 0.60 1.04
N ASP A 90 -22.38 0.39 0.13
CA ASP A 90 -22.12 0.41 -1.30
C ASP A 90 -22.14 1.84 -1.86
N SER A 91 -23.11 2.65 -1.42
CA SER A 91 -23.27 4.05 -1.81
C SER A 91 -23.13 4.99 -0.61
N TYR A 92 -22.92 6.29 -0.88
CA TYR A 92 -22.85 7.30 0.18
C TYR A 92 -24.12 7.36 1.03
N SER A 93 -25.29 7.22 0.41
CA SER A 93 -26.61 7.29 1.04
C SER A 93 -27.05 6.01 1.75
N ASP A 94 -26.32 4.90 1.59
CA ASP A 94 -26.67 3.62 2.22
C ASP A 94 -26.35 3.62 3.72
N ARG A 95 -27.12 2.82 4.47
CA ARG A 95 -26.78 2.50 5.87
C ARG A 95 -25.57 1.57 5.89
N TRP A 96 -24.70 1.75 6.89
CA TRP A 96 -23.61 0.83 7.16
C TRP A 96 -24.15 -0.55 7.55
N ALA A 97 -23.74 -1.58 6.80
CA ALA A 97 -23.91 -2.98 7.16
C ALA A 97 -22.65 -3.50 7.87
N HIS A 98 -22.80 -4.48 8.76
CA HIS A 98 -21.68 -5.24 9.29
C HIS A 98 -21.34 -6.42 8.36
N GLY A 99 -20.10 -6.88 8.39
CA GLY A 99 -19.66 -8.02 7.60
C GLY A 99 -18.28 -8.52 7.96
N THR A 100 -17.90 -9.64 7.35
CA THR A 100 -16.58 -10.27 7.50
C THR A 100 -15.82 -10.16 6.17
N VAL A 101 -14.55 -9.73 6.23
CA VAL A 101 -13.67 -9.75 5.06
C VAL A 101 -13.43 -11.19 4.61
N THR A 102 -13.84 -11.54 3.40
CA THR A 102 -13.63 -12.87 2.79
C THR A 102 -12.38 -12.92 1.92
N GLN A 103 -11.94 -11.77 1.39
CA GLN A 103 -10.72 -11.62 0.63
C GLN A 103 -10.15 -10.23 0.87
N ALA A 104 -8.86 -10.15 1.19
CA ALA A 104 -8.20 -8.87 1.49
C ALA A 104 -7.93 -8.03 0.23
N VAL A 105 -7.58 -8.68 -0.89
CA VAL A 105 -7.19 -8.00 -2.13
C VAL A 105 -7.66 -8.77 -3.39
N PRO A 106 -8.46 -8.14 -4.28
CA PRO A 106 -9.31 -6.99 -3.99
C PRO A 106 -10.21 -7.25 -2.77
N LEU A 107 -10.66 -6.18 -2.12
CA LEU A 107 -11.38 -6.26 -0.85
C LEU A 107 -12.81 -6.76 -1.07
N TYR A 108 -13.09 -8.00 -0.67
CA TYR A 108 -14.45 -8.55 -0.61
C TYR A 108 -14.90 -8.74 0.84
N VAL A 109 -16.16 -8.39 1.11
CA VAL A 109 -16.79 -8.48 2.43
C VAL A 109 -18.13 -9.20 2.28
N ALA A 110 -18.29 -10.33 2.99
CA ALA A 110 -19.60 -10.95 3.16
C ALA A 110 -20.40 -10.13 4.19
N LYS A 111 -21.53 -9.57 3.77
CA LYS A 111 -22.44 -8.81 4.65
C LYS A 111 -23.26 -9.76 5.52
N ASP A 112 -23.40 -9.43 6.79
CA ASP A 112 -24.23 -10.19 7.71
C ASP A 112 -25.69 -10.22 7.20
N GLY A 113 -26.32 -11.40 7.22
CA GLY A 113 -27.71 -11.58 6.75
C GLY A 113 -27.89 -11.61 5.23
N GLN A 114 -26.84 -11.46 4.42
CA GLN A 114 -26.91 -11.78 2.98
C GLN A 114 -26.65 -13.28 2.76
N GLY A 115 -27.62 -14.12 3.15
CA GLY A 115 -27.47 -15.57 3.08
C GLY A 115 -28.66 -16.39 3.54
N GLU A 116 -29.90 -15.97 3.24
CA GLU A 116 -31.10 -16.81 3.41
C GLU A 116 -32.22 -16.37 2.44
N LYS A 117 -32.40 -17.16 1.36
CA LYS A 117 -33.61 -17.29 0.54
C LYS A 117 -33.64 -18.69 -0.08
#